data_AF-A0A8H3W478-F1
#
_entry.id   AF-A0A8H3W478-F1
#
_cell.length_a   1.000
_cell.length_b   1.000
_cell.length_c   1.000
_cell.angle_alpha   90.00
_cell.angle_beta   90.00
_cell.angle_gamma   90.00
#
_symmetry.space_group_name_H-M   'P 1'
#
loop_
_entity.id
_entity.type
_entity.pdbx_description
1 polymer ?
#
loop_
_entity_poly.entity_id
_entity_poly.type
_entity_poly.pdbx_seq_one_letter_code
_entity_poly.pdbx_strand_id
1 'polypeptide(L)'
;MSDPAYADQIAYFNTIPWVSATLRELGLISMPPITRHFDPALRASKFWGVTLHSKATIPYFIGCFHSPPCSTPSDSAPLEERYIAHVRFFLKLSHGLSTLERERVHGGVVASIFDECAGAVGFVNKMYGSSAHPKAINQV
;
A
#
# COMPACT_ATOMS: atom_id res chain seq x y z
N MET A 1 -14.92 4.55 9.58
CA MET A 1 -14.95 3.19 10.18
C MET A 1 -13.94 2.35 9.42
N SER A 2 -13.01 1.68 10.09
CA SER A 2 -12.02 0.82 9.41
C SER A 2 -12.74 -0.37 8.76
N ASP A 3 -12.53 -0.57 7.47
CA ASP A 3 -13.01 -1.72 6.70
C ASP A 3 -12.70 -3.02 7.47
N PRO A 4 -13.68 -3.90 7.78
CA PRO A 4 -13.44 -5.17 8.46
C PRO A 4 -12.35 -6.01 7.78
N ALA A 5 -12.27 -5.95 6.45
CA ALA A 5 -11.24 -6.64 5.68
C ALA A 5 -9.83 -6.08 5.92
N TYR A 6 -9.72 -4.84 6.40
CA TYR A 6 -8.45 -4.22 6.79
C TYR A 6 -8.00 -4.65 8.18
N ALA A 7 -8.94 -4.73 9.14
CA ALA A 7 -8.65 -5.18 10.51
C ALA A 7 -8.07 -6.60 10.53
N ASP A 8 -8.57 -7.50 9.70
CA ASP A 8 -8.06 -8.87 9.57
C ASP A 8 -6.61 -8.92 9.08
N GLN A 9 -6.21 -8.04 8.14
CA GLN A 9 -4.83 -8.01 7.64
C GLN A 9 -3.89 -7.49 8.73
N ILE A 10 -4.29 -6.44 9.45
CA ILE A 10 -3.51 -5.91 10.57
C ILE A 10 -3.37 -6.97 11.66
N ALA A 11 -4.43 -7.73 11.97
CA ALA A 11 -4.35 -8.84 12.91
C ALA A 11 -3.35 -9.91 12.44
N TYR A 12 -3.39 -10.32 11.17
CA TYR A 12 -2.42 -11.25 10.61
C TYR A 12 -0.98 -10.72 10.71
N PHE A 13 -0.71 -9.50 10.25
CA PHE A 13 0.65 -8.96 10.24
C PHE A 13 1.19 -8.70 11.65
N ASN A 14 0.33 -8.44 12.63
CA ASN A 14 0.73 -8.36 14.04
C ASN A 14 1.23 -9.70 14.62
N THR A 15 0.91 -10.84 14.00
CA THR A 15 1.48 -12.15 14.38
C THR A 15 2.94 -12.32 13.96
N ILE A 16 3.46 -11.45 13.08
CA ILE A 16 4.83 -11.50 12.59
C ILE A 16 5.65 -10.43 13.35
N PRO A 17 6.59 -10.81 14.24
CA PRO A 17 7.18 -9.86 15.20
C PRO A 17 7.81 -8.61 14.57
N TRP A 18 8.58 -8.77 13.49
CA TRP A 18 9.24 -7.64 12.84
C TRP A 18 8.27 -6.73 12.07
N VAL A 19 7.21 -7.29 11.47
CA VAL A 19 6.17 -6.49 10.82
C VAL A 19 5.34 -5.74 11.86
N SER A 20 4.99 -6.41 12.96
CA SER A 20 4.30 -5.81 14.12
C SER A 20 5.09 -4.63 14.69
N ALA A 21 6.41 -4.77 14.83
CA ALA A 21 7.28 -3.70 15.28
C ALA A 21 7.23 -2.50 14.32
N THR A 22 7.33 -2.74 13.01
CA THR A 22 7.23 -1.66 12.01
C THR A 22 5.85 -0.99 12.02
N LEU A 23 4.77 -1.74 12.09
CA LEU A 23 3.40 -1.20 12.12
C LEU A 23 3.10 -0.33 13.36
N ARG A 24 3.96 -0.39 14.38
CA ARG A 24 3.88 0.44 15.60
C ARG A 24 4.80 1.66 15.58
N GLU A 25 5.54 1.89 14.49
CA GLU A 25 6.37 3.10 14.32
C GLU A 25 5.51 4.36 14.46
N LEU A 26 6.01 5.34 15.23
CA LEU A 26 5.29 6.59 15.49
C LEU A 26 5.17 7.39 14.19
N GLY A 27 3.95 7.86 13.88
CA GLY A 27 3.69 8.65 12.68
C GLY A 27 3.59 7.81 11.39
N LEU A 28 3.63 6.49 11.49
CA LEU A 28 3.35 5.60 10.37
C LEU A 28 1.86 5.63 10.03
N ILE A 29 1.57 5.90 8.76
CA ILE A 29 0.23 5.78 8.20
C ILE A 29 0.18 4.44 7.46
N SER A 30 -0.84 3.65 7.74
CA SER A 30 -1.08 2.37 7.07
C SER A 30 -2.39 2.41 6.29
N MET A 31 -2.39 1.83 5.09
CA MET A 31 -3.58 1.77 4.24
C MET A 31 -3.53 0.55 3.31
N PRO A 32 -4.68 0.02 2.87
CA PRO A 32 -4.68 -0.96 1.79
C PRO A 32 -4.17 -0.34 0.48
N PRO A 33 -3.51 -1.11 -0.41
CA PRO A 33 -3.21 -0.67 -1.77
C PRO A 33 -4.49 -0.23 -2.47
N ILE A 34 -4.48 0.88 -3.19
CA ILE A 34 -5.72 1.42 -3.78
C ILE A 34 -6.33 0.45 -4.79
N THR A 35 -5.51 -0.35 -5.47
CA THR A 35 -5.98 -1.33 -6.44
C THR A 35 -6.69 -2.53 -5.81
N ARG A 36 -6.71 -2.63 -4.46
CA ARG A 36 -7.58 -3.56 -3.72
C ARG A 36 -9.04 -3.10 -3.69
N HIS A 37 -9.31 -1.83 -3.94
CA HIS A 37 -10.67 -1.34 -4.13
C HIS A 37 -11.13 -1.65 -5.57
N PHE A 38 -12.08 -2.56 -5.70
CA PHE A 38 -12.70 -2.90 -6.98
C PHE A 38 -13.99 -2.10 -7.16
N ASP A 39 -14.06 -1.31 -8.22
CA ASP A 39 -15.30 -0.71 -8.71
C ASP A 39 -15.86 -1.58 -9.85
N PRO A 40 -17.01 -2.25 -9.66
CA PRO A 40 -17.62 -3.11 -10.68
C PRO A 40 -18.06 -2.35 -11.95
N ALA A 41 -18.42 -1.08 -11.83
CA ALA A 41 -18.89 -0.26 -12.94
C ALA A 41 -17.72 0.15 -13.85
N LEU A 42 -16.60 0.59 -13.24
CA LEU A 42 -15.39 0.97 -13.98
C LEU A 42 -14.57 -0.25 -14.41
N ARG A 43 -14.74 -1.40 -13.74
CA ARG A 43 -13.90 -2.59 -13.86
C ARG A 43 -12.41 -2.30 -13.67
N ALA A 44 -12.08 -1.14 -13.10
CA ALA A 44 -10.73 -0.72 -12.79
C ALA A 44 -10.14 -1.67 -11.74
N SER A 45 -8.83 -1.91 -11.84
CA SER A 45 -8.08 -2.71 -10.85
C SER A 45 -8.55 -4.16 -10.69
N LYS A 46 -9.38 -4.71 -11.59
CA LYS A 46 -9.92 -6.08 -11.47
C LYS A 46 -8.82 -7.14 -11.27
N PHE A 47 -7.67 -6.96 -11.92
CA PHE A 47 -6.51 -7.82 -11.72
C PHE A 47 -6.06 -7.86 -10.26
N TRP A 48 -5.97 -6.71 -9.59
CA TRP A 48 -5.57 -6.61 -8.19
C TRP A 48 -6.70 -6.90 -7.22
N GLY A 49 -7.83 -6.21 -7.35
CA GLY A 49 -8.96 -6.27 -6.43
C GLY A 49 -9.77 -7.56 -6.50
N VAL A 50 -9.57 -8.39 -7.52
CA VAL A 50 -10.27 -9.68 -7.66
C VAL A 50 -9.29 -10.83 -7.90
N THR A 51 -8.49 -10.79 -8.97
CA THR A 51 -7.64 -11.94 -9.34
C THR A 51 -6.54 -12.21 -8.32
N LEU A 52 -5.81 -11.17 -7.91
CA LEU A 52 -4.75 -11.27 -6.90
C LEU A 52 -5.27 -11.15 -5.47
N HIS A 53 -6.44 -10.55 -5.25
CA HIS A 53 -7.08 -10.48 -3.95
C HIS A 53 -7.96 -11.71 -3.67
N SER A 54 -7.31 -12.84 -3.39
CA SER A 54 -8.01 -14.05 -2.98
C SER A 54 -7.27 -14.80 -1.87
N LYS A 55 -7.97 -15.69 -1.18
CA LYS A 55 -7.34 -16.63 -0.22
C LYS A 55 -6.30 -17.52 -0.89
N ALA A 56 -6.47 -17.81 -2.18
CA ALA A 56 -5.58 -18.68 -2.91
C ALA A 56 -4.31 -17.98 -3.37
N THR A 57 -4.33 -16.67 -3.61
CA THR A 57 -3.22 -15.89 -4.20
C THR A 57 -2.56 -14.95 -3.20
N ILE A 58 -3.01 -13.69 -3.10
CA ILE A 58 -2.44 -12.69 -2.18
C ILE A 58 -3.54 -12.25 -1.19
N PRO A 59 -3.80 -13.01 -0.11
CA PRO A 59 -4.89 -12.74 0.82
C PRO A 59 -4.71 -11.45 1.62
N TYR A 60 -3.48 -11.10 1.98
CA TYR A 60 -3.16 -9.93 2.79
C TYR A 60 -2.14 -9.08 2.05
N PHE A 61 -2.41 -7.78 1.96
CA PHE A 61 -1.56 -6.81 1.31
C PHE A 61 -1.84 -5.42 1.89
N ILE A 62 -0.89 -4.88 2.66
CA ILE A 62 -0.98 -3.55 3.25
C ILE A 62 0.22 -2.70 2.82
N GLY A 63 -0.01 -1.41 2.61
CA GLY A 63 1.01 -0.40 2.43
C GLY A 63 1.13 0.49 3.67
N CYS A 64 2.31 1.02 3.91
CA CYS A 64 2.55 2.02 4.92
C CYS A 64 3.65 3.01 4.52
N PHE A 65 3.57 4.22 5.08
CA PHE A 65 4.50 5.30 4.82
C PHE A 65 4.50 6.29 5.98
N HIS A 66 5.51 7.14 6.03
CA HIS A 66 5.52 8.29 6.93
C HIS A 66 5.14 9.54 6.15
N SER A 67 4.30 10.40 6.73
CA SER A 67 4.10 11.73 6.17
C SER A 67 5.38 12.55 6.34
N PRO A 68 5.77 13.37 5.34
CA PRO A 68 6.84 14.33 5.51
C PRO A 68 6.50 15.31 6.65
N PRO A 69 7.52 15.85 7.34
CA PRO A 69 7.32 16.83 8.41
C PRO A 69 6.58 18.08 7.89
N CYS A 70 5.68 18.63 8.71
CA CYS A 70 4.71 19.68 8.33
C CYS A 70 5.33 21.06 8.02
N SER A 71 6.65 21.20 8.06
CA SER A 71 7.38 22.41 7.68
C SER A 71 7.28 22.63 6.17
N THR A 72 6.87 23.82 5.72
CA THR A 72 6.98 24.24 4.32
C THR A 72 8.45 24.11 3.89
N PRO A 73 8.81 23.06 3.15
CA PRO A 73 10.22 22.79 2.90
C PRO A 73 10.69 23.76 1.82
N SER A 74 11.91 24.29 1.99
CA SER A 74 12.57 25.10 0.95
C SER A 74 12.60 24.32 -0.37
N ASP A 75 12.57 25.01 -1.51
CA ASP A 75 12.79 24.36 -2.81
C ASP A 75 14.18 23.70 -2.92
N SER A 76 15.12 24.09 -2.07
CA SER A 76 16.44 23.47 -1.95
C SER A 76 16.51 22.29 -0.96
N ALA A 77 15.42 21.97 -0.25
CA ALA A 77 15.40 20.88 0.72
C ALA A 77 15.51 19.51 0.02
N PRO A 78 16.10 18.49 0.67
CA PRO A 78 16.12 17.12 0.17
C PRO A 78 14.71 16.61 -0.19
N LEU A 79 14.61 15.77 -1.23
CA LEU A 79 13.31 15.24 -1.69
C LEU A 79 12.53 14.53 -0.58
N GLU A 80 13.21 13.87 0.36
CA GLU A 80 12.59 13.13 1.47
C GLU A 80 11.93 14.05 2.51
N GLU A 81 12.35 15.31 2.59
CA GLU A 81 11.71 16.33 3.43
C GLU A 81 10.52 16.98 2.72
N ARG A 82 10.49 16.90 1.38
CA ARG A 82 9.47 17.51 0.53
C ARG A 82 8.34 16.55 0.18
N TYR A 83 8.66 15.27 0.06
CA TYR A 83 7.81 14.24 -0.53
C TYR A 83 7.91 12.95 0.26
N ILE A 84 6.86 12.14 0.19
CA ILE A 84 6.90 10.75 0.64
C ILE A 84 7.76 9.98 -0.36
N ALA A 85 9.06 9.86 -0.07
CA ALA A 85 10.00 9.16 -0.95
C ALA A 85 9.97 7.64 -0.79
N HIS A 86 9.52 7.16 0.37
CA HIS A 86 9.56 5.75 0.74
C HIS A 86 8.18 5.24 1.13
N VAL A 87 7.78 4.14 0.52
CA VAL A 87 6.62 3.34 0.90
C VAL A 87 7.08 1.94 1.23
N ARG A 88 6.46 1.32 2.23
CA ARG A 88 6.70 -0.07 2.61
C ARG A 88 5.44 -0.86 2.39
N PHE A 89 5.59 -2.09 1.94
CA PHE A 89 4.48 -2.96 1.68
C PHE A 89 4.73 -4.32 2.33
N PHE A 90 3.69 -4.84 2.98
CA PHE A 90 3.67 -6.18 3.53
C PHE A 90 2.60 -6.99 2.80
N LEU A 91 2.97 -8.16 2.31
CA LEU A 91 2.06 -9.06 1.64
C LEU A 91 2.29 -10.51 2.05
N LYS A 92 1.22 -11.30 2.03
CA LYS A 92 1.29 -12.75 2.13
C LYS A 92 1.10 -13.34 0.75
N LEU A 93 2.10 -14.07 0.26
CA LEU A 93 1.99 -14.90 -0.93
C LEU A 93 1.42 -16.27 -0.56
N SER A 94 0.55 -16.79 -1.41
CA SER A 94 -0.02 -18.14 -1.30
C SER A 94 0.16 -18.89 -2.62
N HIS A 95 -0.74 -19.82 -2.92
CA HIS A 95 -0.67 -20.71 -4.07
C HIS A 95 -1.05 -20.02 -5.40
N GLY A 96 -0.86 -20.72 -6.52
CA GLY A 96 -1.28 -20.22 -7.85
C GLY A 96 -0.46 -19.06 -8.40
N LEU A 97 0.62 -18.65 -7.70
CA LEU A 97 1.54 -17.59 -8.12
C LEU A 97 2.89 -18.15 -8.61
N SER A 98 3.09 -19.46 -8.58
CA SER A 98 4.37 -20.11 -8.85
C SER A 98 4.63 -20.32 -10.35
N THR A 99 5.89 -20.57 -10.71
CA THR A 99 6.27 -21.07 -12.04
C THR A 99 6.09 -22.60 -12.13
N LEU A 100 6.72 -23.24 -13.11
CA LEU A 100 6.92 -24.69 -13.15
C LEU A 100 7.67 -25.21 -11.91
N GLU A 101 8.47 -24.35 -11.27
CA GLU A 101 9.09 -24.60 -9.97
C GLU A 101 8.17 -24.09 -8.86
N ARG A 102 7.56 -25.03 -8.10
CA ARG A 102 6.50 -24.73 -7.12
C ARG A 102 6.91 -23.77 -6.01
N GLU A 103 8.18 -23.71 -5.69
CA GLU A 103 8.73 -22.86 -4.61
C GLU A 103 9.13 -21.46 -5.07
N ARG A 104 9.00 -21.15 -6.37
CA ARG A 104 9.37 -19.85 -6.92
C ARG A 104 8.14 -19.12 -7.42
N VAL A 105 8.01 -17.87 -7.00
CA VAL A 105 6.98 -16.95 -7.51
C VAL A 105 7.31 -16.59 -8.95
N HIS A 106 6.28 -16.55 -9.80
CA HIS A 106 6.40 -16.14 -11.18
C HIS A 106 6.87 -14.70 -11.30
N GLY A 107 7.87 -14.44 -12.16
CA GLY A 107 8.47 -13.11 -12.32
C GLY A 107 7.46 -12.03 -12.68
N GLY A 108 6.42 -12.36 -13.45
CA GLY A 108 5.31 -11.44 -13.75
C GLY A 108 4.48 -11.04 -12.53
N VAL A 109 4.32 -11.92 -11.53
CA VAL A 109 3.66 -11.58 -10.26
C VAL A 109 4.54 -10.62 -9.46
N VAL A 110 5.84 -10.92 -9.38
CA VAL A 110 6.82 -10.04 -8.73
C VAL A 110 6.83 -8.66 -9.38
N ALA A 111 6.94 -8.59 -10.71
CA ALA A 111 6.90 -7.34 -11.46
C ALA A 111 5.61 -6.55 -11.21
N SER A 112 4.47 -7.25 -11.15
CA SER A 112 3.20 -6.61 -10.82
C SER A 112 3.23 -5.99 -9.41
N ILE A 113 3.71 -6.73 -8.40
CA ILE A 113 3.84 -6.20 -7.03
C ILE A 113 4.71 -4.95 -7.00
N PHE A 114 5.82 -4.93 -7.74
CA PHE A 114 6.67 -3.74 -7.86
C PHE A 114 5.98 -2.57 -8.56
N ASP A 115 5.20 -2.82 -9.62
CA ASP A 115 4.38 -1.81 -10.29
C ASP A 115 3.39 -1.15 -9.31
N GLU A 116 2.69 -1.96 -8.51
CA GLU A 116 1.78 -1.47 -7.46
C GLU A 116 2.50 -0.60 -6.43
N CYS A 117 3.63 -1.09 -5.90
CA CYS A 117 4.43 -0.37 -4.91
C CYS A 117 4.97 0.96 -5.46
N ALA A 118 5.43 0.98 -6.71
CA ALA A 118 5.95 2.18 -7.35
C ALA A 118 4.84 3.21 -7.60
N GLY A 119 3.68 2.77 -8.11
CA GLY A 119 2.50 3.61 -8.30
C GLY A 119 2.02 4.24 -7.00
N ALA A 120 2.14 3.52 -5.88
CA ALA A 120 1.75 4.02 -4.57
C ALA A 120 2.54 5.28 -4.15
N VAL A 121 3.84 5.40 -4.48
CA VAL A 121 4.63 6.60 -4.18
C VAL A 121 4.02 7.85 -4.81
N GLY A 122 3.68 7.78 -6.09
CA GLY A 122 3.03 8.89 -6.80
C GLY A 122 1.62 9.17 -6.25
N PHE A 123 0.87 8.12 -5.95
CA PHE A 123 -0.48 8.23 -5.41
C PHE A 123 -0.51 8.91 -4.04
N VAL A 124 0.33 8.49 -3.09
CA VAL A 124 0.37 9.09 -1.75
C VAL A 124 0.84 10.54 -1.81
N ASN A 125 1.83 10.87 -2.65
CA ASN A 125 2.23 12.26 -2.83
C ASN A 125 1.13 13.11 -3.47
N LYS A 126 0.29 12.56 -4.35
CA LYS A 126 -0.87 13.28 -4.87
C LYS A 126 -1.90 13.56 -3.78
N MET A 127 -2.20 12.55 -2.94
CA MET A 127 -3.19 12.68 -1.86
C MET A 127 -2.72 13.63 -0.75
N TYR A 128 -1.45 13.53 -0.35
CA TYR A 128 -0.92 14.25 0.82
C TYR A 128 -0.11 15.51 0.45
N GLY A 129 0.49 15.57 -0.73
CA GLY A 129 1.23 16.74 -1.23
C GLY A 129 0.32 17.88 -1.67
N SER A 130 -0.95 17.61 -2.01
CA SER A 130 -1.94 18.66 -2.26
C SER A 130 -2.33 19.42 -1.00
N SER A 131 -2.06 18.87 0.20
CA SER A 131 -2.39 19.48 1.50
C SER A 131 -1.47 20.64 1.89
N ALA A 132 -0.41 20.93 1.11
CA ALA A 132 0.31 22.21 1.18
C ALA A 132 -0.51 23.39 0.62
N HIS A 133 -1.70 23.13 0.05
CA HIS A 133 -2.79 24.10 -0.04
C HIS A 133 -3.99 23.52 0.71
N PRO A 134 -4.40 24.11 1.85
CA PRO A 134 -5.56 23.62 2.59
C PRO A 134 -6.81 23.85 1.74
N LYS A 135 -7.23 22.82 1.00
CA LYS A 135 -8.63 22.68 0.62
C LYS A 135 -9.24 21.75 1.65
N ALA A 136 -10.04 22.35 2.53
CA ALA A 136 -10.95 21.63 3.41
C ALA A 136 -11.72 20.61 2.56
N ILE A 137 -11.43 19.32 2.75
CA ILE A 137 -12.23 18.26 2.16
C ILE A 137 -13.35 17.99 3.16
N ASN A 138 -14.53 18.52 2.85
CA ASN A 138 -15.77 18.14 3.51
C ASN A 138 -15.96 16.63 3.36
N GLN A 139 -16.25 15.98 4.50
CA GLN A 139 -16.73 14.61 4.54
C GLN A 139 -18.00 14.49 3.69
N VAL A 140 -18.01 13.52 2.77
CA VAL A 140 -19.21 12.90 2.20
C VAL A 140 -18.99 11.39 2.22
#